data_AF-A0A397TN66-F1
#
_entry.id   AF-A0A397TN66-F1
#
_cell.length_a   1.000
_cell.length_b   1.000
_cell.length_c   1.000
_cell.angle_alpha   90.00
_cell.angle_beta   90.00
_cell.angle_gamma   90.00
#
_symmetry.space_group_name_H-M   'P 1'
#
loop_
_entity.id
_entity.type
_entity.pdbx_description
1 polymer ?
#
loop_
_entity_poly.entity_id
_entity_poly.type
_entity_poly.pdbx_seq_one_letter_code
_entity_poly.pdbx_strand_id
1 'polypeptide(L)'
;MRLFVPLFIFLYFINYITGFEYFNDICCSSINSQDTETLYTHTWLIKDFQDLYNELYNGNKVFSEKFFTPILDNQGEYYGWRTLIIPRWKERECIAIFLVAFQTDYEKENRLDERRATVNIEMYLNNNIEKLESRESLKLLERTETGSHLFLFSKNSISYGNEFCIFSKIFPNGDTSIKTNLIIRIHFYKDDITVSNPNDNYPPKFFEPFGQYFNSDKFSDVIFEFNCGSEIKASSIFLAVKSSHFKKLLEETDERDSKMTIIRMERVSYNCFYKLLYFIYTGKLDNNLTYEELIELYHESNSREINDLREIVSCRIIKFVDEDTWEEILFLGWETKNNLLKQAAMKFASYNWEKIKNTDKFRDVERIEEFFITKLFIN
;
A
#
# COMPACT_ATOMS: atom_id res chain seq x y z
N MET A 1 -49.85 11.66 -5.60
CA MET A 1 -49.37 10.62 -6.55
C MET A 1 -48.16 9.96 -5.92
N ARG A 2 -48.35 8.78 -5.32
CA ARG A 2 -47.26 8.04 -4.64
C ARG A 2 -46.41 7.36 -5.71
N LEU A 3 -45.15 7.74 -5.84
CA LEU A 3 -44.19 7.03 -6.68
C LEU A 3 -43.62 5.86 -5.89
N PHE A 4 -44.11 4.67 -6.25
CA PHE A 4 -43.61 3.37 -5.85
C PHE A 4 -42.33 3.12 -6.66
N VAL A 5 -41.16 3.12 -6.01
CA VAL A 5 -39.94 2.55 -6.60
C VAL A 5 -39.91 1.06 -6.24
N PRO A 6 -39.70 0.14 -7.19
CA PRO A 6 -39.93 -1.28 -6.94
C PRO A 6 -38.86 -1.89 -6.05
N LEU A 7 -39.32 -2.68 -5.08
CA LEU A 7 -38.61 -3.48 -4.08
C LEU A 7 -37.49 -4.41 -4.65
N PHE A 8 -37.36 -4.50 -5.97
CA PHE A 8 -36.42 -5.38 -6.67
C PHE A 8 -34.97 -4.86 -6.67
N ILE A 9 -34.75 -3.54 -6.54
CA ILE A 9 -33.39 -2.99 -6.39
C ILE A 9 -32.85 -3.26 -4.97
N PHE A 10 -33.74 -3.35 -3.97
CA PHE A 10 -33.39 -3.54 -2.57
C PHE A 10 -32.80 -4.94 -2.27
N LEU A 11 -33.23 -5.97 -3.01
CA LEU A 11 -32.75 -7.34 -2.81
C LEU A 11 -31.43 -7.65 -3.54
N TYR A 12 -31.09 -6.90 -4.60
CA TYR A 12 -29.77 -7.04 -5.25
C TYR A 12 -28.65 -6.40 -4.41
N PHE A 13 -28.98 -5.42 -3.57
CA PHE A 13 -28.03 -4.74 -2.69
C PHE A 13 -27.70 -5.52 -1.40
N ILE A 14 -28.61 -6.36 -0.89
CA ILE A 14 -28.37 -7.11 0.36
C ILE A 14 -27.25 -8.16 0.19
N ASN A 15 -27.00 -8.68 -1.00
CA ASN A 15 -25.87 -9.58 -1.25
C ASN A 15 -24.51 -8.86 -1.36
N TYR A 16 -24.49 -7.52 -1.41
CA TYR A 16 -23.27 -6.71 -1.36
C TYR A 16 -22.96 -6.18 0.06
N ILE A 17 -23.91 -6.32 0.99
CA ILE A 17 -23.88 -5.74 2.35
C ILE A 17 -23.72 -6.87 3.40
N THR A 18 -22.65 -7.65 3.27
CA THR A 18 -22.07 -8.42 4.40
C THR A 18 -20.57 -8.14 4.58
N GLY A 19 -20.05 -7.07 3.97
CA GLY A 19 -18.71 -6.54 4.23
C GLY A 19 -18.76 -5.42 5.25
N PHE A 20 -18.84 -5.75 6.54
CA PHE A 20 -18.80 -4.78 7.63
C PHE A 20 -17.44 -4.06 7.71
N GLU A 21 -17.51 -2.73 7.58
CA GLU A 21 -16.73 -1.66 8.24
C GLU A 21 -15.22 -1.87 8.48
N TYR A 22 -14.43 -1.15 7.67
CA TYR A 22 -12.98 -1.05 7.75
C TYR A 22 -12.53 0.02 8.76
N PHE A 23 -11.70 -0.39 9.73
CA PHE A 23 -10.73 0.49 10.39
C PHE A 23 -9.32 0.06 9.96
N ASN A 24 -8.77 0.73 8.94
CA ASN A 24 -7.35 0.66 8.64
C ASN A 24 -6.68 1.87 9.27
N ASP A 25 -6.12 1.76 10.47
CA ASP A 25 -5.24 2.80 11.00
C ASP A 25 -3.92 2.79 10.22
N ILE A 26 -3.69 3.84 9.43
CA ILE A 26 -2.37 4.16 8.89
C ILE A 26 -1.74 5.10 9.92
N CYS A 27 -1.01 4.55 10.89
CA CYS A 27 -0.17 5.35 11.77
C CYS A 27 1.27 5.27 11.25
N CYS A 28 1.73 6.33 10.59
CA CYS A 28 3.16 6.61 10.46
C CYS A 28 3.63 7.18 11.81
N SER A 29 4.32 6.39 12.63
CA SER A 29 5.03 6.91 13.80
C SER A 29 6.51 7.03 13.48
N SER A 30 7.05 8.25 13.55
CA SER A 30 8.48 8.49 13.73
C SER A 30 8.84 8.39 15.22
N ILE A 31 10.01 7.82 15.53
CA ILE A 31 11.07 8.33 16.45
C ILE A 31 12.12 7.23 16.70
N ASN A 32 13.38 7.66 16.56
CA ASN A 32 14.67 7.02 16.81
C ASN A 32 14.76 5.85 17.81
N SER A 33 15.29 4.74 17.32
CA SER A 33 16.48 4.03 17.83
C SER A 33 17.02 3.17 16.67
N GLN A 34 18.15 2.50 16.83
CA GLN A 34 18.94 1.79 15.80
C GLN A 34 18.25 0.61 15.07
N ASP A 35 16.95 0.69 14.79
CA ASP A 35 16.07 -0.46 14.64
C ASP A 35 15.33 -0.46 13.30
N THR A 36 15.26 -1.65 12.69
CA THR A 36 14.52 -2.00 11.46
C THR A 36 13.22 -1.19 11.29
N GLU A 37 13.14 -0.38 10.24
CA GLU A 37 11.98 0.48 9.98
C GLU A 37 10.74 -0.38 9.65
N THR A 38 9.67 -0.22 10.42
CA THR A 38 8.40 -0.92 10.18
C THR A 38 7.77 -0.40 8.88
N LEU A 39 7.62 -1.27 7.89
CA LEU A 39 7.06 -0.98 6.57
C LEU A 39 5.53 -0.91 6.60
N TYR A 40 4.88 -1.88 7.26
CA TYR A 40 3.43 -1.99 7.29
C TYR A 40 2.99 -2.74 8.54
N THR A 41 1.83 -2.40 9.08
CA THR A 41 1.22 -3.15 10.19
C THR A 41 -0.22 -3.49 9.85
N HIS A 42 -0.54 -4.78 9.83
CA HIS A 42 -1.91 -5.26 9.77
C HIS A 42 -2.44 -5.46 11.20
N THR A 43 -3.65 -5.00 11.50
CA THR A 43 -4.34 -5.26 12.77
C THR A 43 -5.63 -6.01 12.50
N TRP A 44 -5.82 -7.16 13.15
CA TRP A 44 -7.04 -7.96 13.08
C TRP A 44 -7.68 -8.09 14.45
N LEU A 45 -8.90 -7.54 14.60
CA LEU A 45 -9.73 -7.68 15.79
C LEU A 45 -10.65 -8.90 15.65
N ILE A 46 -10.58 -9.80 16.63
CA ILE A 46 -11.48 -10.93 16.78
C ILE A 46 -12.35 -10.65 18.00
N LYS A 47 -13.62 -10.33 17.75
CA LYS A 47 -14.59 -10.08 18.82
C LYS A 47 -15.12 -11.39 19.38
N ASP A 48 -15.45 -11.38 20.66
CA ASP A 48 -16.15 -12.50 21.31
C ASP A 48 -15.46 -13.86 21.05
N PHE A 49 -14.12 -13.90 21.18
CA PHE A 49 -13.27 -15.05 20.83
C PHE A 49 -13.68 -16.34 21.56
N GLN A 50 -14.29 -16.24 22.74
CA GLN A 50 -14.82 -17.39 23.47
C GLN A 50 -15.84 -18.18 22.64
N ASP A 51 -16.63 -17.51 21.80
CA ASP A 51 -17.65 -18.16 20.97
C ASP A 51 -16.95 -18.99 19.88
N LEU A 52 -15.94 -18.43 19.21
CA LEU A 52 -15.09 -19.16 18.25
C LEU A 52 -14.38 -20.35 18.90
N TYR A 53 -13.91 -20.19 20.14
CA TYR A 53 -13.28 -21.28 20.87
C TYR A 53 -14.26 -22.40 21.24
N ASN A 54 -15.52 -22.06 21.56
CA ASN A 54 -16.53 -23.01 22.02
C ASN A 54 -17.27 -23.70 20.86
N GLU A 55 -17.53 -23.00 19.75
CA GLU A 55 -18.28 -23.52 18.59
C GLU A 55 -17.43 -24.40 17.67
N LEU A 56 -16.12 -24.19 17.63
CA LEU A 56 -15.25 -24.84 16.66
C LEU A 56 -14.61 -26.11 17.23
N TYR A 57 -15.05 -27.27 16.70
CA TYR A 57 -14.40 -28.55 16.95
C TYR A 57 -12.95 -28.58 16.41
N ASN A 58 -12.07 -29.27 17.13
CA ASN A 58 -10.62 -29.41 16.92
C ASN A 58 -10.15 -29.24 15.47
N GLY A 59 -9.41 -28.16 15.19
CA GLY A 59 -8.72 -27.96 13.91
C GLY A 59 -9.45 -27.10 12.86
N ASN A 60 -10.63 -26.56 13.19
CA ASN A 60 -11.28 -25.57 12.34
C ASN A 60 -10.41 -24.32 12.19
N LYS A 61 -10.37 -23.83 10.96
CA LYS A 61 -9.53 -22.72 10.50
C LYS A 61 -10.36 -21.47 10.38
N VAL A 62 -9.94 -20.39 11.03
CA VAL A 62 -10.54 -19.07 10.86
C VAL A 62 -9.55 -18.18 10.13
N PHE A 63 -10.00 -17.56 9.05
CA PHE A 63 -9.18 -16.71 8.22
C PHE A 63 -9.52 -15.25 8.46
N SER A 64 -8.52 -14.39 8.46
CA SER A 64 -8.73 -12.96 8.29
C SER A 64 -9.18 -12.66 6.86
N GLU A 65 -9.63 -11.43 6.65
CA GLU A 65 -9.67 -10.88 5.31
C GLU A 65 -8.28 -10.86 4.66
N LYS A 66 -8.26 -10.79 3.32
CA LYS A 66 -6.99 -10.56 2.64
C LYS A 66 -6.53 -9.14 2.92
N PHE A 67 -5.24 -8.97 3.13
CA PHE A 67 -4.62 -7.66 3.27
C PHE A 67 -3.36 -7.59 2.40
N PHE A 68 -2.86 -6.38 2.21
CA PHE A 68 -1.91 -6.09 1.15
C PHE A 68 -0.78 -5.23 1.71
N THR A 69 0.47 -5.66 1.51
CA THR A 69 1.65 -4.85 1.84
C THR A 69 2.19 -4.24 0.55
N PRO A 70 2.75 -3.02 0.60
CA PRO A 70 3.40 -2.43 -0.55
C PRO A 70 4.63 -3.27 -0.96
N ILE A 71 4.86 -3.41 -2.26
CA ILE A 71 6.11 -3.98 -2.80
C ILE A 71 7.15 -2.87 -2.83
N LEU A 72 8.36 -3.15 -2.31
CA LEU A 72 9.45 -2.17 -2.21
C LEU A 72 10.04 -1.77 -3.59
N ASP A 73 9.80 -2.58 -4.62
CA ASP A 73 10.44 -2.47 -5.95
C ASP A 73 9.59 -1.75 -7.03
N ASN A 74 8.64 -0.89 -6.65
CA ASN A 74 7.99 0.10 -7.53
C ASN A 74 7.19 -0.45 -8.73
N GLN A 75 6.66 -1.69 -8.70
CA GLN A 75 5.90 -2.26 -9.82
C GLN A 75 4.36 -2.17 -9.70
N GLY A 76 3.82 -1.40 -8.75
CA GLY A 76 2.37 -1.21 -8.59
C GLY A 76 1.54 -2.40 -8.13
N GLU A 77 2.19 -3.55 -7.95
CA GLU A 77 1.56 -4.69 -7.31
C GLU A 77 1.70 -4.60 -5.78
N TYR A 78 0.73 -5.21 -5.08
CA TYR A 78 0.78 -5.37 -3.65
C TYR A 78 0.98 -6.85 -3.34
N TYR A 79 1.84 -7.14 -2.37
CA TYR A 79 1.94 -8.47 -1.81
C TYR A 79 0.68 -8.78 -1.03
N GLY A 80 -0.11 -9.72 -1.55
CA GLY A 80 -1.30 -10.22 -0.88
C GLY A 80 -0.94 -11.19 0.24
N TRP A 81 -1.64 -11.04 1.35
CA TRP A 81 -1.49 -11.84 2.56
C TRP A 81 -2.84 -12.18 3.18
N ARG A 82 -2.84 -13.18 4.07
CA ARG A 82 -3.96 -13.48 4.95
C ARG A 82 -3.46 -14.19 6.19
N THR A 83 -4.08 -13.88 7.32
CA THR A 83 -3.84 -14.55 8.59
C THR A 83 -4.79 -15.72 8.73
N LEU A 84 -4.29 -16.83 9.24
CA LEU A 84 -5.04 -18.02 9.60
C LEU A 84 -4.83 -18.25 11.09
N ILE A 85 -5.91 -18.34 11.86
CA ILE A 85 -5.87 -18.84 13.23
C ILE A 85 -6.51 -20.22 13.29
N ILE A 86 -5.97 -21.05 14.16
CA ILE A 86 -6.61 -22.29 14.61
C ILE A 86 -6.80 -22.15 16.11
N PRO A 87 -8.02 -21.81 16.58
CA PRO A 87 -8.30 -21.51 17.98
C PRO A 87 -7.98 -22.67 18.93
N ARG A 88 -8.07 -23.90 18.43
CA ARG A 88 -7.71 -25.14 19.13
C ARG A 88 -6.76 -25.97 18.29
N TRP A 89 -5.46 -25.74 18.46
CA TRP A 89 -4.41 -26.49 17.78
C TRP A 89 -4.06 -27.77 18.55
N LYS A 90 -4.49 -28.92 18.02
CA LYS A 90 -4.23 -30.28 18.54
C LYS A 90 -4.67 -30.43 20.02
N GLU A 91 -4.11 -31.42 20.72
CA GLU A 91 -4.32 -31.72 22.14
C GLU A 91 -3.69 -30.68 23.11
N ARG A 92 -3.05 -29.63 22.59
CA ARG A 92 -2.17 -28.74 23.37
C ARG A 92 -2.83 -27.47 23.92
N GLU A 93 -4.16 -27.35 23.87
CA GLU A 93 -4.91 -26.18 24.35
C GLU A 93 -4.23 -24.84 24.01
N CYS A 94 -3.88 -24.65 22.75
CA CYS A 94 -3.22 -23.44 22.28
C CYS A 94 -3.81 -22.95 20.97
N ILE A 95 -3.65 -21.64 20.73
CA ILE A 95 -3.95 -21.00 19.46
C ILE A 95 -2.71 -21.12 18.59
N ALA A 96 -2.88 -21.59 17.35
CA ALA A 96 -1.86 -21.45 16.32
C ALA A 96 -2.22 -20.32 15.37
N ILE A 97 -1.21 -19.53 14.98
CA ILE A 97 -1.35 -18.42 14.03
C ILE A 97 -0.40 -18.67 12.87
N PHE A 98 -0.93 -18.50 11.66
CA PHE A 98 -0.18 -18.60 10.42
C PHE A 98 -0.43 -17.40 9.54
N LEU A 99 0.62 -16.98 8.84
CA LEU A 99 0.58 -15.99 7.78
C LEU A 99 0.75 -16.70 6.44
N VAL A 100 -0.17 -16.43 5.52
CA VAL A 100 -0.24 -17.04 4.19
C VAL A 100 0.02 -15.97 3.15
N ALA A 101 0.95 -16.23 2.23
CA ALA A 101 1.24 -15.35 1.11
C ALA A 101 0.42 -15.76 -0.13
N PHE A 102 -0.10 -14.78 -0.86
CA PHE A 102 -0.69 -14.98 -2.18
C PHE A 102 0.31 -14.57 -3.25
N GLN A 103 0.55 -15.47 -4.21
CA GLN A 103 1.35 -15.20 -5.38
C GLN A 103 0.69 -14.13 -6.24
N THR A 104 1.45 -13.08 -6.54
CA THR A 104 1.10 -11.99 -7.45
C THR A 104 1.16 -12.43 -8.91
N ASP A 105 0.68 -11.59 -9.83
CA ASP A 105 0.75 -11.89 -11.25
C ASP A 105 2.18 -11.73 -11.77
N TYR A 106 2.93 -10.73 -11.30
CA TYR A 106 4.37 -10.63 -11.53
C TYR A 106 5.13 -11.89 -11.09
N GLU A 107 4.89 -12.38 -9.88
CA GLU A 107 5.57 -13.59 -9.38
C GLU A 107 5.22 -14.83 -10.22
N LYS A 108 3.99 -14.94 -10.75
CA LYS A 108 3.62 -16.02 -11.67
C LYS A 108 4.33 -15.89 -13.02
N GLU A 109 4.32 -14.70 -13.61
CA GLU A 109 4.95 -14.43 -14.90
C GLU A 109 6.45 -14.69 -14.87
N ASN A 110 7.10 -14.36 -13.75
CA ASN A 110 8.54 -14.56 -13.53
C ASN A 110 8.88 -15.93 -12.93
N ARG A 111 7.89 -16.83 -12.78
CA ARG A 111 8.07 -18.19 -12.25
C ARG A 111 8.70 -18.23 -10.86
N LEU A 112 8.39 -17.24 -10.03
CA LEU A 112 8.78 -17.18 -8.63
C LEU A 112 7.81 -18.03 -7.81
N ASP A 113 8.31 -19.08 -7.15
CA ASP A 113 7.53 -20.01 -6.33
C ASP A 113 7.59 -19.69 -4.83
N GLU A 114 8.36 -18.66 -4.46
CA GLU A 114 8.56 -18.22 -3.08
C GLU A 114 8.70 -16.70 -2.94
N ARG A 115 8.43 -16.20 -1.73
CA ARG A 115 8.65 -14.80 -1.31
C ARG A 115 9.34 -14.75 0.04
N ARG A 116 10.29 -13.83 0.20
CA ARG A 116 10.88 -13.51 1.52
C ARG A 116 10.20 -12.28 2.12
N ALA A 117 9.93 -12.30 3.42
CA ALA A 117 9.49 -11.12 4.16
C ALA A 117 9.96 -11.16 5.62
N THR A 118 10.44 -10.03 6.13
CA THR A 118 10.71 -9.85 7.56
C THR A 118 9.45 -9.45 8.30
N VAL A 119 9.01 -10.30 9.23
CA VAL A 119 7.77 -10.12 9.97
C VAL A 119 7.92 -10.37 11.46
N ASN A 120 7.07 -9.75 12.25
CA ASN A 120 6.72 -10.25 13.57
C ASN A 120 5.19 -10.26 13.75
N ILE A 121 4.74 -11.04 14.73
CA ILE A 121 3.32 -11.17 15.07
C ILE A 121 3.19 -10.89 16.57
N GLU A 122 2.20 -10.09 16.94
CA GLU A 122 1.85 -9.78 18.32
C GLU A 122 0.38 -10.10 18.55
N MET A 123 0.05 -10.63 19.73
CA MET A 123 -1.35 -10.86 20.12
C MET A 123 -1.64 -10.17 21.45
N TYR A 124 -2.72 -9.41 21.45
CA TYR A 124 -3.21 -8.66 22.60
C TYR A 124 -4.58 -9.14 23.02
N LEU A 125 -4.81 -9.10 24.32
CA LEU A 125 -6.10 -9.26 24.96
C LEU A 125 -6.72 -7.89 25.19
N ASN A 126 -7.98 -7.73 24.78
CA ASN A 126 -8.78 -6.56 25.12
C ASN A 126 -10.06 -6.99 25.85
N ASN A 127 -10.08 -6.75 27.16
CA ASN A 127 -11.21 -7.06 28.03
C ASN A 127 -12.14 -5.85 28.26
N ASN A 128 -11.79 -4.66 27.77
CA ASN A 128 -12.58 -3.44 27.97
C ASN A 128 -13.21 -3.01 26.64
N ILE A 129 -14.51 -3.29 26.51
CA ILE A 129 -15.31 -2.97 25.32
C ILE A 129 -15.45 -1.44 25.12
N GLU A 130 -15.27 -0.64 26.19
CA GLU A 130 -15.58 0.79 26.21
C GLU A 130 -14.40 1.75 25.91
N LYS A 131 -13.17 1.26 25.79
CA LYS A 131 -11.99 2.11 25.52
C LYS A 131 -11.05 1.49 24.48
N LEU A 132 -11.39 1.70 23.21
CA LEU A 132 -10.55 1.30 22.07
C LEU A 132 -9.38 2.30 21.82
N GLU A 133 -9.40 3.48 22.45
CA GLU A 133 -8.59 4.64 22.04
C GLU A 133 -7.24 4.80 22.77
N SER A 134 -6.95 4.04 23.81
CA SER A 134 -5.68 4.15 24.56
C SER A 134 -4.87 2.85 24.53
N ARG A 135 -3.60 2.90 24.10
CA ARG A 135 -2.64 1.77 24.17
C ARG A 135 -2.54 1.13 25.56
N GLU A 136 -2.90 1.85 26.62
CA GLU A 136 -2.86 1.42 28.01
C GLU A 136 -3.92 0.37 28.41
N SER A 137 -4.92 0.08 27.57
CA SER A 137 -5.96 -0.94 27.84
C SER A 137 -5.68 -2.32 27.25
N LEU A 138 -4.65 -2.46 26.40
CA LEU A 138 -4.32 -3.71 25.71
C LEU A 138 -3.26 -4.49 26.48
N LYS A 139 -3.58 -5.73 26.86
CA LYS A 139 -2.62 -6.64 27.50
C LYS A 139 -1.95 -7.50 26.44
N LEU A 140 -0.65 -7.31 26.20
CA LEU A 140 0.14 -8.20 25.34
C LEU A 140 0.15 -9.62 25.95
N LEU A 141 -0.22 -10.61 25.14
CA LEU A 141 -0.24 -12.02 25.54
C LEU A 141 1.01 -12.76 25.05
N GLU A 142 1.39 -12.52 23.80
CA GLU A 142 2.52 -13.17 23.14
C GLU A 142 3.01 -12.34 21.96
N ARG A 143 4.30 -12.44 21.65
CA ARG A 143 4.91 -11.89 20.44
C ARG A 143 5.97 -12.83 19.88
N THR A 144 6.13 -12.86 18.56
CA THR A 144 7.32 -13.49 17.96
C THR A 144 8.50 -12.53 17.99
N GLU A 145 9.70 -13.09 17.88
CA GLU A 145 10.87 -12.32 17.45
C GLU A 145 10.66 -11.83 16.00
N THR A 146 11.28 -10.70 15.67
CA THR A 146 11.32 -10.22 14.29
C THR A 146 12.29 -11.08 13.50
N GLY A 147 11.82 -11.70 12.42
CA GLY A 147 12.62 -12.61 11.62
C GLY A 147 12.28 -12.54 10.14
N SER A 148 13.27 -12.84 9.29
CA SER A 148 13.10 -13.00 7.85
C SER A 148 12.63 -14.41 7.54
N HIS A 149 11.45 -14.53 6.92
CA HIS A 149 10.81 -15.81 6.65
C HIS A 149 10.57 -16.00 5.16
N LEU A 150 10.63 -17.27 4.73
CA LEU A 150 10.36 -17.69 3.37
C LEU A 150 8.93 -18.23 3.25
N PHE A 151 8.20 -17.74 2.26
CA PHE A 151 6.80 -18.04 2.03
C PHE A 151 6.65 -18.74 0.69
N LEU A 152 6.33 -20.04 0.72
CA LEU A 152 6.09 -20.83 -0.48
C LEU A 152 4.66 -20.65 -0.99
N PHE A 153 4.48 -20.54 -2.31
CA PHE A 153 3.18 -20.37 -2.97
C PHE A 153 2.46 -21.68 -3.30
N SER A 154 3.04 -22.83 -2.97
CA SER A 154 2.44 -24.12 -3.28
C SER A 154 1.06 -24.28 -2.60
N LYS A 155 0.09 -24.91 -3.28
CA LYS A 155 -1.30 -25.05 -2.80
C LYS A 155 -1.45 -25.74 -1.44
N ASN A 156 -0.40 -26.40 -0.95
CA ASN A 156 -0.41 -27.16 0.31
C ASN A 156 0.54 -26.59 1.39
N SER A 157 1.29 -25.52 1.09
CA SER A 157 2.21 -24.93 2.07
C SER A 157 1.49 -23.85 2.89
N ILE A 158 1.29 -24.13 4.18
CA ILE A 158 1.09 -23.06 5.16
C ILE A 158 2.45 -22.41 5.37
N SER A 159 2.59 -21.16 4.97
CA SER A 159 3.88 -20.55 4.66
C SER A 159 4.72 -20.20 5.90
N TYR A 160 4.14 -19.55 6.91
CA TYR A 160 4.84 -19.21 8.16
C TYR A 160 3.88 -19.18 9.35
N GLY A 161 4.23 -19.84 10.46
CA GLY A 161 3.43 -19.84 11.68
C GLY A 161 3.56 -21.13 12.49
N ASN A 162 3.08 -21.11 13.73
CA ASN A 162 3.09 -22.27 14.63
C ASN A 162 2.09 -22.07 15.79
N GLU A 163 2.13 -22.99 16.76
CA GLU A 163 1.67 -22.79 18.14
C GLU A 163 2.15 -21.42 18.64
N PHE A 164 1.20 -20.54 18.93
CA PHE A 164 1.47 -19.14 19.23
C PHE A 164 1.22 -18.84 20.70
N CYS A 165 0.00 -19.06 21.19
CA CYS A 165 -0.35 -18.71 22.57
C CYS A 165 -1.17 -19.81 23.25
N ILE A 166 -0.78 -20.16 24.48
CA ILE A 166 -1.51 -21.11 25.31
C ILE A 166 -2.83 -20.51 25.81
N PHE A 167 -3.87 -21.34 25.86
CA PHE A 167 -5.23 -20.91 26.18
C PHE A 167 -5.37 -20.31 27.58
N SER A 168 -4.62 -20.85 28.55
CA SER A 168 -4.61 -20.38 29.94
C SER A 168 -4.13 -18.93 30.12
N LYS A 169 -3.42 -18.36 29.13
CA LYS A 169 -3.06 -16.93 29.11
C LYS A 169 -4.25 -16.02 28.77
N ILE A 170 -5.23 -16.55 28.02
CA ILE A 170 -6.43 -15.83 27.57
C ILE A 170 -7.55 -15.99 28.59
N PHE A 171 -7.81 -17.23 28.99
CA PHE A 171 -8.82 -17.58 30.00
C PHE A 171 -8.14 -18.27 31.19
N PRO A 172 -7.65 -17.51 32.18
CA PRO A 172 -7.12 -18.09 33.40
C PRO A 172 -8.15 -19.02 34.05
N ASN A 173 -7.76 -20.24 34.41
CA ASN A 173 -8.63 -21.30 34.96
C ASN A 173 -9.69 -21.86 34.00
N GLY A 174 -9.63 -21.52 32.71
CA GLY A 174 -10.53 -22.06 31.69
C GLY A 174 -11.94 -21.47 31.67
N ASP A 175 -12.16 -20.34 32.35
CA ASP A 175 -13.45 -19.64 32.35
C ASP A 175 -13.70 -18.89 31.04
N THR A 176 -14.54 -19.43 30.17
CA THR A 176 -14.94 -18.84 28.89
C THR A 176 -16.23 -18.04 28.94
N SER A 177 -16.76 -17.75 30.13
CA SER A 177 -18.02 -17.00 30.27
C SER A 177 -17.88 -15.50 29.99
N ILE A 178 -16.65 -14.98 29.98
CA ILE A 178 -16.34 -13.56 29.80
C ILE A 178 -16.11 -13.25 28.32
N LYS A 179 -16.82 -12.22 27.82
CA LYS A 179 -16.61 -11.66 26.49
C LYS A 179 -15.17 -11.20 26.33
N THR A 180 -14.47 -11.81 25.38
CA THR A 180 -13.03 -11.65 25.22
C THR A 180 -12.70 -11.28 23.80
N ASN A 181 -12.09 -10.12 23.60
CA ASN A 181 -11.62 -9.71 22.29
C ASN A 181 -10.11 -9.97 22.18
N LEU A 182 -9.70 -10.55 21.06
CA LEU A 182 -8.29 -10.70 20.70
C LEU A 182 -7.92 -9.72 19.59
N ILE A 183 -6.74 -9.13 19.68
CA ILE A 183 -6.18 -8.30 18.61
C ILE A 183 -4.87 -8.94 18.17
N ILE A 184 -4.78 -9.31 16.90
CA ILE A 184 -3.56 -9.80 16.28
C ILE A 184 -2.96 -8.67 15.45
N ARG A 185 -1.71 -8.32 15.71
CA ARG A 185 -0.94 -7.38 14.90
C ARG A 185 0.17 -8.11 14.18
N ILE A 186 0.33 -7.83 12.89
CA ILE A 186 1.42 -8.37 12.08
C ILE A 186 2.19 -7.19 11.55
N HIS A 187 3.45 -7.06 11.97
CA HIS A 187 4.32 -6.01 11.50
C HIS A 187 5.24 -6.57 10.43
N PHE A 188 5.30 -5.87 9.31
CA PHE A 188 6.24 -6.10 8.22
C PHE A 188 7.32 -5.04 8.34
N TYR A 189 8.56 -5.47 8.22
CA TYR A 189 9.71 -4.60 8.29
C TYR A 189 10.31 -4.44 6.90
N LYS A 190 10.95 -3.30 6.64
CA LYS A 190 11.86 -3.23 5.50
C LYS A 190 12.95 -4.25 5.76
N ASP A 191 13.18 -5.13 4.79
CA ASP A 191 14.36 -5.99 4.84
C ASP A 191 15.56 -5.05 4.83
N ASP A 192 16.27 -4.94 5.96
CA ASP A 192 17.60 -4.36 5.94
C ASP A 192 18.40 -5.29 5.03
N ILE A 193 18.79 -4.79 3.86
CA ILE A 193 19.88 -5.37 3.08
C ILE A 193 21.14 -5.16 3.92
N THR A 194 21.26 -5.90 5.01
CA THR A 194 22.53 -6.11 5.69
C THR A 194 23.33 -6.94 4.73
N VAL A 195 24.26 -6.27 4.05
CA VAL A 195 25.33 -6.90 3.28
C VAL A 195 26.15 -7.72 4.28
N SER A 196 25.75 -8.96 4.54
CA SER A 196 26.51 -9.90 5.35
C SER A 196 27.15 -10.96 4.45
N ASN A 197 28.49 -10.92 4.45
CA ASN A 197 29.50 -11.81 3.87
C ASN A 197 29.87 -11.69 2.37
N PRO A 198 31.16 -11.45 2.05
CA PRO A 198 31.66 -11.21 0.68
C PRO A 198 31.85 -12.48 -0.18
N ASN A 199 31.23 -13.61 0.16
CA ASN A 199 31.45 -14.88 -0.54
C ASN A 199 30.20 -15.58 -1.10
N ASP A 200 29.02 -14.99 -0.96
CA ASP A 200 27.83 -15.52 -1.62
C ASP A 200 27.56 -14.75 -2.93
N ASN A 201 27.58 -15.51 -4.03
CA ASN A 201 27.34 -15.03 -5.39
C ASN A 201 26.02 -14.24 -5.48
N TYR A 202 26.15 -12.94 -5.71
CA TYR A 202 25.10 -11.95 -5.97
C TYR A 202 23.93 -12.45 -6.85
N PRO A 203 22.67 -12.15 -6.49
CA PRO A 203 21.71 -11.60 -7.44
C PRO A 203 21.88 -10.07 -7.53
N PRO A 204 21.50 -9.43 -8.65
CA PRO A 204 22.25 -8.31 -9.19
C PRO A 204 21.75 -6.95 -8.67
N LYS A 205 22.69 -6.04 -8.41
CA LYS A 205 22.45 -4.59 -8.33
C LYS A 205 21.89 -4.07 -9.66
N PHE A 206 20.59 -4.20 -9.92
CA PHE A 206 20.07 -3.99 -11.28
C PHE A 206 19.89 -2.53 -11.71
N PHE A 207 20.00 -1.52 -10.82
CA PHE A 207 19.68 -0.13 -11.20
C PHE A 207 20.72 0.96 -10.84
N GLU A 208 21.87 0.62 -10.27
CA GLU A 208 22.93 1.63 -10.05
C GLU A 208 23.89 1.96 -11.23
N PRO A 209 23.99 1.22 -12.36
CA PRO A 209 25.02 1.53 -13.35
C PRO A 209 24.64 2.64 -14.35
N PHE A 210 23.38 3.09 -14.41
CA PHE A 210 22.93 3.98 -15.49
C PHE A 210 22.88 5.47 -15.13
N GLY A 211 22.95 5.83 -13.84
CA GLY A 211 22.98 7.23 -13.42
C GLY A 211 24.13 8.04 -14.02
N GLN A 212 25.25 7.38 -14.36
CA GLN A 212 26.39 8.02 -15.04
C GLN A 212 26.11 8.43 -16.49
N TYR A 213 25.05 7.91 -17.12
CA TYR A 213 24.64 8.25 -18.49
C TYR A 213 23.53 9.30 -18.53
N PHE A 214 22.93 9.62 -17.38
CA PHE A 214 21.91 10.64 -17.29
C PHE A 214 22.48 12.01 -17.65
N ASN A 215 21.80 12.71 -18.57
CA ASN A 215 22.19 14.03 -19.08
C ASN A 215 23.66 14.10 -19.53
N SER A 216 24.15 13.02 -20.15
CA SER A 216 25.52 12.93 -20.66
C SER A 216 25.54 13.07 -22.19
N ASP A 217 26.68 13.43 -22.78
CA ASP A 217 26.84 13.41 -24.25
C ASP A 217 26.96 11.98 -24.82
N LYS A 218 27.12 10.98 -23.96
CA LYS A 218 27.39 9.60 -24.37
C LYS A 218 26.08 8.83 -24.49
N PHE A 219 25.91 8.17 -25.63
CA PHE A 219 24.73 7.32 -25.92
C PHE A 219 23.39 8.07 -25.86
N SER A 220 23.42 9.40 -25.94
CA SER A 220 22.22 10.22 -26.11
C SER A 220 21.91 10.42 -27.58
N ASP A 221 20.67 10.16 -27.91
CA ASP A 221 20.05 10.27 -29.23
C ASP A 221 18.74 11.08 -29.17
N VAL A 222 18.40 11.62 -27.99
CA VAL A 222 17.28 12.53 -27.76
C VAL A 222 17.74 13.77 -26.98
N ILE A 223 17.29 14.96 -27.39
CA ILE A 223 17.43 16.22 -26.65
C ILE A 223 16.04 16.77 -26.33
N PHE A 224 15.82 17.12 -25.08
CA PHE A 224 14.65 17.89 -24.65
C PHE A 224 15.03 19.37 -24.51
N GLU A 225 14.47 20.23 -25.35
CA GLU A 225 14.69 21.68 -25.34
C GLU A 225 13.55 22.39 -24.57
N PHE A 226 13.90 23.27 -23.65
CA PHE A 226 12.93 24.04 -22.86
C PHE A 226 12.90 25.51 -23.28
N ASN A 227 11.76 26.18 -23.06
CA ASN A 227 11.58 27.60 -23.39
C ASN A 227 12.61 28.53 -22.73
N CYS A 228 13.22 28.12 -21.60
CA CYS A 228 14.29 28.87 -20.93
C CYS A 228 15.67 28.71 -21.61
N GLY A 229 15.75 28.01 -22.74
CA GLY A 229 17.00 27.69 -23.44
C GLY A 229 17.84 26.60 -22.76
N SER A 230 17.31 25.95 -21.71
CA SER A 230 17.95 24.79 -21.10
C SER A 230 17.64 23.52 -21.88
N GLU A 231 18.54 22.54 -21.79
CA GLU A 231 18.42 21.28 -22.51
C GLU A 231 18.70 20.09 -21.58
N ILE A 232 18.07 18.94 -21.86
CA ILE A 232 18.40 17.67 -21.22
C ILE A 232 18.62 16.60 -22.28
N LYS A 233 19.79 15.96 -22.24
CA LYS A 233 20.16 14.86 -23.16
C LYS A 233 19.74 13.51 -22.58
N ALA A 234 19.18 12.65 -23.41
CA ALA A 234 18.69 11.34 -23.01
C ALA A 234 18.88 10.30 -24.12
N SER A 235 18.75 9.03 -23.75
CA SER A 235 18.71 7.89 -24.64
C SER A 235 17.28 7.39 -24.80
N SER A 236 16.85 7.25 -26.05
CA SER A 236 15.55 6.75 -26.49
C SER A 236 15.18 5.42 -25.82
N ILE A 237 16.17 4.52 -25.64
CA ILE A 237 15.94 3.19 -25.08
C ILE A 237 15.49 3.25 -23.62
N PHE A 238 16.10 4.12 -22.79
CA PHE A 238 15.69 4.26 -21.39
C PHE A 238 14.29 4.86 -21.27
N LEU A 239 13.98 5.82 -22.14
CA LEU A 239 12.65 6.43 -22.21
C LEU A 239 11.59 5.40 -22.62
N ALA A 240 11.82 4.66 -23.69
CA ALA A 240 10.87 3.69 -24.23
C ALA A 240 10.64 2.48 -23.30
N VAL A 241 11.66 2.05 -22.56
CA VAL A 241 11.54 0.98 -21.57
C VAL A 241 10.68 1.40 -20.37
N LYS A 242 10.80 2.66 -19.94
CA LYS A 242 10.10 3.16 -18.74
C LYS A 242 8.77 3.85 -19.01
N SER A 243 8.45 4.15 -20.26
CA SER A 243 7.26 4.90 -20.63
C SER A 243 6.72 4.45 -21.99
N SER A 244 5.50 3.92 -21.98
CA SER A 244 4.76 3.60 -23.21
C SER A 244 4.44 4.86 -24.02
N HIS A 245 4.23 6.01 -23.37
CA HIS A 245 4.08 7.28 -24.05
C HIS A 245 5.34 7.66 -24.83
N PHE A 246 6.52 7.64 -24.21
CA PHE A 246 7.77 7.96 -24.91
C PHE A 246 8.09 6.94 -26.00
N LYS A 247 7.81 5.65 -25.78
CA LYS A 247 7.95 4.64 -26.82
C LYS A 247 7.16 5.01 -28.07
N LYS A 248 5.86 5.31 -27.93
CA LYS A 248 4.99 5.72 -29.04
C LYS A 248 5.50 7.01 -29.69
N LEU A 249 5.82 8.03 -28.88
CA LEU A 249 6.33 9.31 -29.37
C LEU A 249 7.58 9.12 -30.25
N LEU A 250 8.51 8.29 -29.80
CA LEU A 250 9.76 8.02 -30.53
C LEU A 250 9.55 7.13 -31.76
N GLU A 251 8.62 6.17 -31.71
CA GLU A 251 8.25 5.35 -32.88
C GLU A 251 7.52 6.16 -33.97
N GLU A 252 6.74 7.17 -33.57
CA GLU A 252 6.01 8.07 -34.47
C GLU A 252 6.89 9.18 -35.04
N THR A 253 8.00 9.49 -34.38
CA THR A 253 8.97 10.49 -34.85
C THR A 253 9.83 9.90 -35.96
N ASP A 254 9.35 9.98 -37.20
CA ASP A 254 10.03 9.47 -38.41
C ASP A 254 11.22 10.38 -38.80
N GLU A 255 12.34 10.24 -38.09
CA GLU A 255 13.60 10.93 -38.42
C GLU A 255 14.65 9.93 -38.94
N ARG A 256 14.39 9.35 -40.10
CA ARG A 256 15.32 8.40 -40.77
C ARG A 256 16.70 8.99 -41.13
N ASP A 257 16.89 10.30 -41.02
CA ASP A 257 18.13 10.99 -41.45
C ASP A 257 18.84 11.80 -40.35
N SER A 258 18.26 11.97 -39.15
CA SER A 258 18.90 12.71 -38.05
C SER A 258 19.56 11.74 -37.06
N LYS A 259 20.75 12.08 -36.56
CA LYS A 259 21.40 11.30 -35.48
C LYS A 259 20.82 11.63 -34.09
N MET A 260 20.00 12.65 -33.98
CA MET A 260 19.57 13.24 -32.72
C MET A 260 18.16 13.80 -32.87
N THR A 261 17.21 13.22 -32.13
CA THR A 261 15.82 13.68 -32.09
C THR A 261 15.68 14.84 -31.10
N ILE A 262 15.07 15.94 -31.53
CA ILE A 262 14.86 17.12 -30.67
C ILE A 262 13.37 17.24 -30.32
N ILE A 263 13.06 17.21 -29.01
CA ILE A 263 11.70 17.32 -28.49
C ILE A 263 11.57 18.63 -27.71
N ARG A 264 10.68 19.52 -28.16
CA ARG A 264 10.45 20.81 -27.51
C ARG A 264 9.42 20.69 -26.38
N MET A 265 9.78 21.24 -25.22
CA MET A 265 9.01 21.17 -23.98
C MET A 265 8.39 22.53 -23.65
N GLU A 266 7.06 22.64 -23.82
CA GLU A 266 6.36 23.94 -23.70
C GLU A 266 5.61 24.14 -22.38
N ARG A 267 5.27 23.08 -21.65
CA ARG A 267 4.34 23.13 -20.49
C ARG A 267 4.85 22.50 -19.20
N VAL A 268 6.14 22.15 -19.15
CA VAL A 268 6.76 21.54 -17.97
C VAL A 268 8.00 22.33 -17.58
N SER A 269 8.21 22.50 -16.27
CA SER A 269 9.43 23.12 -15.79
C SER A 269 10.65 22.21 -16.03
N TYR A 270 11.79 22.82 -16.32
CA TYR A 270 13.06 22.09 -16.44
C TYR A 270 13.33 21.22 -15.20
N ASN A 271 13.09 21.77 -14.01
CA ASN A 271 13.35 21.09 -12.73
C ASN A 271 12.48 19.83 -12.54
N CYS A 272 11.18 19.91 -12.82
CA CYS A 272 10.29 18.76 -12.72
C CYS A 272 10.69 17.67 -13.72
N PHE A 273 10.91 18.06 -14.98
CA PHE A 273 11.27 17.10 -16.02
C PHE A 273 12.65 16.47 -15.79
N TYR A 274 13.60 17.23 -15.25
CA TYR A 274 14.91 16.73 -14.84
C TYR A 274 14.78 15.63 -13.78
N LYS A 275 13.94 15.84 -12.76
CA LYS A 275 13.66 14.83 -11.72
C LYS A 275 13.00 13.58 -12.28
N LEU A 276 12.04 13.75 -13.19
CA LEU A 276 11.38 12.65 -13.90
C LEU A 276 12.39 11.82 -14.71
N LEU A 277 13.26 12.46 -15.49
CA LEU A 277 14.29 11.76 -16.25
C LEU A 277 15.35 11.12 -15.33
N TYR A 278 15.77 11.81 -14.28
CA TYR A 278 16.70 11.24 -13.29
C TYR A 278 16.13 9.94 -12.70
N PHE A 279 14.83 9.92 -12.40
CA PHE A 279 14.14 8.71 -11.95
C PHE A 279 14.16 7.60 -13.01
N ILE A 280 13.93 7.90 -14.30
CA ILE A 280 14.00 6.90 -15.38
C ILE A 280 15.35 6.18 -15.41
N TYR A 281 16.45 6.91 -15.18
CA TYR A 281 17.81 6.34 -15.23
C TYR A 281 18.23 5.63 -13.96
N THR A 282 17.76 6.08 -12.79
CA THR A 282 18.32 5.65 -11.50
C THR A 282 17.32 4.91 -10.62
N GLY A 283 16.02 5.02 -10.89
CA GLY A 283 14.95 4.62 -10.00
C GLY A 283 14.87 5.44 -8.70
N LYS A 284 15.67 6.51 -8.57
CA LYS A 284 15.78 7.32 -7.35
C LYS A 284 15.00 8.63 -7.51
N LEU A 285 14.40 9.07 -6.40
CA LEU A 285 13.70 10.35 -6.30
C LEU A 285 14.16 11.06 -5.03
N ASP A 286 14.39 12.38 -5.10
CA ASP A 286 14.75 13.20 -3.94
C ASP A 286 13.72 13.04 -2.83
N ASN A 287 14.15 12.79 -1.59
CA ASN A 287 13.26 12.57 -0.45
C ASN A 287 12.60 13.85 0.07
N ASN A 288 13.13 15.02 -0.24
CA ASN A 288 12.71 16.31 0.35
C ASN A 288 11.90 17.19 -0.62
N LEU A 289 11.11 16.59 -1.51
CA LEU A 289 10.24 17.33 -2.42
C LEU A 289 9.10 18.02 -1.68
N THR A 290 8.78 19.25 -2.07
CA THR A 290 7.60 19.96 -1.54
C THR A 290 6.30 19.36 -2.09
N TYR A 291 5.18 19.73 -1.49
CA TYR A 291 3.86 19.30 -1.96
C TYR A 291 3.62 19.72 -3.42
N GLU A 292 3.94 20.97 -3.78
CA GLU A 292 3.77 21.49 -5.13
C GLU A 292 4.66 20.75 -6.14
N GLU A 293 5.91 20.45 -5.78
CA GLU A 293 6.80 19.66 -6.61
C GLU A 293 6.28 18.23 -6.82
N LEU A 294 5.68 17.63 -5.80
CA LEU A 294 5.07 16.31 -5.90
C LEU A 294 3.83 16.33 -6.81
N ILE A 295 2.99 17.36 -6.71
CA ILE A 295 1.82 17.53 -7.59
C ILE A 295 2.26 17.70 -9.05
N GLU A 296 3.24 18.58 -9.32
CA GLU A 296 3.77 18.76 -10.67
C GLU A 296 4.33 17.43 -11.22
N LEU A 297 5.13 16.72 -10.42
CA LEU A 297 5.73 15.44 -10.82
C LEU A 297 4.69 14.33 -11.00
N TYR A 298 3.59 14.37 -10.24
CA TYR A 298 2.46 13.45 -10.41
C TYR A 298 1.79 13.64 -11.77
N HIS A 299 1.48 14.89 -12.14
CA HIS A 299 0.90 15.19 -13.46
C HIS A 299 1.84 14.78 -14.60
N GLU A 300 3.13 15.04 -14.47
CA GLU A 300 4.12 14.71 -15.50
C GLU A 300 4.36 13.21 -15.63
N SER A 301 4.37 12.47 -14.51
CA SER A 301 4.49 11.01 -14.53
C SER A 301 3.23 10.32 -15.06
N ASN A 302 2.04 10.83 -14.70
CA ASN A 302 0.77 10.30 -15.20
C ASN A 302 0.59 10.58 -16.71
N SER A 303 0.88 11.80 -17.17
CA SER A 303 0.77 12.16 -18.59
C SER A 303 1.73 11.38 -19.48
N ARG A 304 2.90 10.99 -18.94
CA ARG A 304 3.91 10.19 -19.65
C ARG A 304 3.83 8.71 -19.34
N GLU A 305 2.79 8.25 -18.68
CA GLU A 305 2.55 6.83 -18.41
C GLU A 305 3.76 6.16 -17.69
N ILE A 306 4.43 6.87 -16.78
CA ILE A 306 5.52 6.33 -15.95
C ILE A 306 4.91 5.86 -14.62
N ASN A 307 4.32 4.66 -14.65
CA ASN A 307 3.49 4.15 -13.55
C ASN A 307 4.26 4.04 -12.23
N ASP A 308 5.48 3.50 -12.24
CA ASP A 308 6.36 3.38 -11.05
C ASP A 308 6.52 4.73 -10.34
N LEU A 309 6.81 5.79 -11.10
CA LEU A 309 7.00 7.14 -10.54
C LEU A 309 5.68 7.71 -10.03
N ARG A 310 4.59 7.55 -10.80
CA ARG A 310 3.25 8.03 -10.43
C ARG A 310 2.81 7.47 -9.08
N GLU A 311 3.07 6.20 -8.82
CA GLU A 311 2.70 5.53 -7.57
C GLU A 311 3.57 5.99 -6.39
N ILE A 312 4.89 6.07 -6.56
CA ILE A 312 5.80 6.58 -5.52
C ILE A 312 5.39 8.00 -5.11
N VAL A 313 5.12 8.85 -6.09
CA VAL A 313 4.68 10.23 -5.86
C VAL A 313 3.31 10.26 -5.19
N SER A 314 2.37 9.40 -5.59
CA SER A 314 1.05 9.26 -4.94
C SER A 314 1.19 8.96 -3.44
N CYS A 315 2.02 7.98 -3.09
CA CYS A 315 2.29 7.60 -1.70
C CYS A 315 2.89 8.74 -0.87
N ARG A 316 3.62 9.67 -1.50
CA ARG A 316 4.16 10.86 -0.83
C ARG A 316 3.12 11.95 -0.70
N ILE A 317 2.31 12.20 -1.72
CA ILE A 317 1.19 13.16 -1.69
C ILE A 317 0.21 12.82 -0.55
N ILE A 318 -0.10 11.54 -0.34
CA ILE A 318 -1.03 11.10 0.73
C ILE A 318 -0.58 11.59 2.12
N LYS A 319 0.72 11.78 2.35
CA LYS A 319 1.25 12.26 3.63
C LYS A 319 0.94 13.73 3.91
N PHE A 320 0.52 14.48 2.89
CA PHE A 320 0.13 15.88 2.99
C PHE A 320 -1.37 16.08 3.19
N VAL A 321 -2.18 15.01 3.26
CA VAL A 321 -3.63 15.12 3.47
C VAL A 321 -3.93 15.72 4.85
N ASP A 322 -4.50 16.92 4.85
CA ASP A 322 -4.91 17.67 6.03
C ASP A 322 -6.16 18.55 5.76
N GLU A 323 -6.51 19.46 6.69
CA GLU A 323 -7.68 20.35 6.56
C GLU A 323 -7.58 21.28 5.33
N ASP A 324 -6.37 21.54 4.85
CA ASP A 324 -6.09 22.46 3.76
C ASP A 324 -6.03 21.78 2.40
N THR A 325 -5.52 20.55 2.33
CA THR A 325 -5.17 19.87 1.06
C THR A 325 -6.13 18.74 0.66
N TRP A 326 -6.95 18.21 1.57
CA TRP A 326 -7.73 16.99 1.31
C TRP A 326 -8.64 17.08 0.08
N GLU A 327 -9.25 18.24 -0.16
CA GLU A 327 -10.15 18.47 -1.29
C GLU A 327 -9.40 18.39 -2.62
N GLU A 328 -8.26 19.07 -2.71
CA GLU A 328 -7.40 19.06 -3.91
C GLU A 328 -6.91 17.64 -4.21
N ILE A 329 -6.45 16.92 -3.17
CA ILE A 329 -5.99 15.53 -3.30
C ILE A 329 -7.14 14.60 -3.71
N LEU A 330 -8.35 14.85 -3.22
CA LEU A 330 -9.55 14.12 -3.63
C LEU A 330 -9.86 14.33 -5.12
N PHE A 331 -9.89 15.59 -5.57
CA PHE A 331 -10.13 15.92 -6.97
C PHE A 331 -9.04 15.33 -7.86
N LEU A 332 -7.76 15.43 -7.46
CA LEU A 332 -6.65 14.84 -8.17
C LEU A 332 -6.84 13.32 -8.32
N GLY A 333 -7.19 12.63 -7.23
CA GLY A 333 -7.48 11.19 -7.24
C GLY A 333 -8.67 10.83 -8.14
N TRP A 334 -9.71 11.66 -8.14
CA TRP A 334 -10.89 11.47 -8.96
C TRP A 334 -10.59 11.64 -10.46
N GLU A 335 -10.03 12.79 -10.85
CA GLU A 335 -9.74 13.15 -12.24
C GLU A 335 -8.76 12.18 -12.89
N THR A 336 -7.79 11.69 -12.13
CA THR A 336 -6.77 10.77 -12.63
C THR A 336 -7.11 9.29 -12.39
N LYS A 337 -8.30 8.99 -11.85
CA LYS A 337 -8.74 7.63 -11.49
C LYS A 337 -7.76 6.91 -10.55
N ASN A 338 -7.08 7.66 -9.70
CA ASN A 338 -6.15 7.14 -8.70
C ASN A 338 -6.87 6.87 -7.38
N ASN A 339 -7.19 5.60 -7.16
CA ASN A 339 -7.92 5.16 -5.99
C ASN A 339 -7.18 5.38 -4.68
N LEU A 340 -5.83 5.41 -4.68
CA LEU A 340 -5.05 5.62 -3.45
C LEU A 340 -5.25 7.04 -2.92
N LEU A 341 -5.08 8.05 -3.79
CA LEU A 341 -5.28 9.45 -3.46
C LEU A 341 -6.74 9.70 -3.04
N LYS A 342 -7.69 9.18 -3.83
CA LYS A 342 -9.12 9.29 -3.55
C LYS A 342 -9.49 8.69 -2.19
N GLN A 343 -9.08 7.46 -1.89
CA GLN A 343 -9.40 6.81 -0.63
C GLN A 343 -8.77 7.53 0.58
N ALA A 344 -7.52 7.98 0.45
CA ALA A 344 -6.85 8.71 1.52
C ALA A 344 -7.58 10.01 1.87
N ALA A 345 -7.96 10.79 0.86
CA ALA A 345 -8.70 12.03 1.07
C ALA A 345 -10.14 11.79 1.57
N MET A 346 -10.84 10.79 1.05
CA MET A 346 -12.18 10.41 1.54
C MET A 346 -12.15 9.98 3.00
N LYS A 347 -11.12 9.22 3.40
CA LYS A 347 -10.92 8.79 4.79
C LYS A 347 -10.66 9.98 5.71
N PHE A 348 -9.84 10.93 5.29
CA PHE A 348 -9.65 12.17 6.06
C PHE A 348 -10.98 12.92 6.22
N ALA A 349 -11.74 13.05 5.13
CA ALA A 349 -13.02 13.73 5.12
C ALA A 349 -14.05 13.05 6.04
N SER A 350 -14.12 11.72 6.06
CA SER A 350 -15.05 10.99 6.93
C SER A 350 -14.69 11.17 8.41
N TYR A 351 -13.41 11.14 8.78
CA TYR A 351 -12.99 11.35 10.17
C TYR A 351 -13.17 12.79 10.65
N ASN A 352 -13.12 13.77 9.73
CA ASN A 352 -13.24 15.20 10.07
C ASN A 352 -14.59 15.80 9.66
N TRP A 353 -15.59 14.97 9.38
CA TRP A 353 -16.89 15.36 8.83
C TRP A 353 -17.53 16.58 9.51
N GLU A 354 -17.61 16.53 10.85
CA GLU A 354 -18.24 17.59 11.65
C GLU A 354 -17.60 18.97 11.45
N LYS A 355 -16.29 19.00 11.18
CA LYS A 355 -15.53 20.23 10.94
C LYS A 355 -15.71 20.72 9.50
N ILE A 356 -15.66 19.80 8.53
CA ILE A 356 -15.56 20.18 7.11
C ILE A 356 -16.92 20.39 6.44
N LYS A 357 -18.02 19.80 6.94
CA LYS A 357 -19.34 19.81 6.30
C LYS A 357 -19.93 21.19 5.99
N ASN A 358 -19.48 22.23 6.71
CA ASN A 358 -19.95 23.60 6.54
C ASN A 358 -18.94 24.51 5.81
N THR A 359 -17.80 23.97 5.37
CA THR A 359 -16.77 24.73 4.65
C THR A 359 -17.14 24.90 3.18
N ASP A 360 -16.63 25.96 2.53
CA ASP A 360 -16.88 26.18 1.10
C ASP A 360 -16.28 25.05 0.25
N LYS A 361 -15.10 24.53 0.64
CA LYS A 361 -14.44 23.33 0.06
C LYS A 361 -15.37 22.13 -0.04
N PHE A 362 -16.23 21.93 0.96
CA PHE A 362 -17.17 20.81 0.95
C PHE A 362 -18.30 20.97 -0.08
N ARG A 363 -18.73 22.21 -0.37
CA ARG A 363 -19.80 22.46 -1.34
C ARG A 363 -19.41 22.08 -2.77
N ASP A 364 -18.13 22.21 -3.10
CA ASP A 364 -17.61 21.85 -4.41
C ASP A 364 -17.50 20.33 -4.58
N VAL A 365 -17.18 19.61 -3.49
CA VAL A 365 -17.14 18.14 -3.44
C VAL A 365 -18.54 17.49 -3.45
N GLU A 366 -19.58 18.17 -2.94
CA GLU A 366 -20.97 17.67 -2.91
C GLU A 366 -21.53 17.39 -4.33
N ARG A 367 -20.89 17.93 -5.37
CA ARG A 367 -21.23 17.67 -6.78
C ARG A 367 -20.71 16.33 -7.32
N ILE A 368 -19.85 15.63 -6.57
CA ILE A 368 -19.36 14.30 -6.93
C ILE A 368 -20.36 13.25 -6.43
N GLU A 369 -21.06 12.57 -7.35
CA GLU A 369 -22.14 11.60 -7.05
C GLU A 369 -21.75 10.50 -6.05
N GLU A 370 -20.48 10.07 -6.02
CA GLU A 370 -20.00 9.07 -5.07
C GLU A 370 -19.88 9.59 -3.63
N PHE A 371 -19.76 10.90 -3.41
CA PHE A 371 -19.71 11.50 -2.07
C PHE A 371 -21.08 11.47 -1.37
N PHE A 372 -22.17 11.45 -2.15
CA PHE A 372 -23.53 11.25 -1.65
C PHE A 372 -23.71 9.89 -0.95
N ILE A 373 -22.93 8.88 -1.36
CA ILE A 373 -22.96 7.55 -0.73
C ILE A 373 -22.31 7.62 0.65
N THR A 374 -21.17 8.28 0.80
CA THR A 374 -20.52 8.51 2.11
C THR A 374 -21.45 9.24 3.09
N LYS A 375 -22.28 10.17 2.60
CA LYS A 375 -23.29 10.91 3.37
C LYS A 375 -24.42 10.01 3.92
N LEU A 376 -24.70 8.88 3.27
CA LEU A 376 -25.73 7.92 3.70
C LEU A 376 -25.26 6.96 4.80
N PHE A 377 -23.95 6.84 5.03
CA PHE A 377 -23.38 5.93 6.04
C PHE A 377 -22.90 6.64 7.32
N ILE A 378 -22.99 7.98 7.38
CA ILE A 378 -22.62 8.79 8.56
C ILE A 378 -23.87 9.22 9.37
N ASN A 379 -25.09 8.95 8.88
CA ASN A 379 -26.35 9.23 9.61
C ASN A 379 -27.05 7.97 10.09
#